data_AF-A0A0G1L3V7-F1
#
_entry.id   AF-A0A0G1L3V7-F1
#
_cell.length_a   1.000
_cell.length_b   1.000
_cell.length_c   1.000
_cell.angle_alpha   90.00
_cell.angle_beta   90.00
_cell.angle_gamma   90.00
#
_symmetry.space_group_name_H-M   'P 1'
#
loop_
_entity.id
_entity.type
_entity.pdbx_description
1 polymer ?
#
loop_
_entity_poly.entity_id
_entity_poly.type
_entity_poly.pdbx_seq_one_letter_code
_entity_poly.pdbx_strand_id
1 'polypeptide(L)'
;MAVMELQPNEQCVIRVVEGALIDKSCIANFPQKVLQIFADDPNWNQLLEVQVPFSQIKEIQKAMIKHYEGPSPWYMDGWLANDRDTVICAFGADDGEGGRIYVFKRDDKKTYQEITDYAISKDIPKEQIDFL
;
A
#
# COMPACT_ATOMS: atom_id res chain seq x y z
N MET A 1 -9.86 -14.45 14.47
CA MET A 1 -8.79 -14.65 13.46
C MET A 1 -7.52 -14.09 14.06
N ALA A 2 -6.41 -14.82 14.02
CA ALA A 2 -5.14 -14.31 14.53
C ALA A 2 -4.60 -13.30 13.51
N VAL A 3 -4.45 -12.06 13.92
CA VAL A 3 -3.75 -11.04 13.14
C VAL A 3 -2.26 -11.38 13.23
N MET A 4 -1.57 -11.52 12.10
CA MET A 4 -0.11 -11.69 12.11
C MET A 4 0.54 -10.39 12.58
N GLU A 5 1.26 -10.44 13.69
CA GLU A 5 2.03 -9.29 14.18
C GLU A 5 3.46 -9.33 13.63
N LEU A 6 3.79 -8.39 12.74
CA LEU A 6 5.13 -8.20 12.22
C LEU A 6 5.98 -7.38 13.19
N GLN A 7 7.26 -7.72 13.29
CA GLN A 7 8.22 -6.94 14.06
C GLN A 7 8.57 -5.63 13.33
N PRO A 8 8.78 -4.51 14.05
CA PRO A 8 9.01 -3.19 13.45
C PRO A 8 10.18 -3.11 12.44
N ASN A 9 11.18 -3.97 12.59
CA ASN A 9 12.40 -4.00 11.77
C ASN A 9 12.34 -5.00 10.61
N GLU A 10 11.28 -5.80 10.49
CA GLU A 10 11.13 -6.74 9.38
C GLU A 10 11.08 -6.00 8.05
N GLN A 11 11.90 -6.46 7.11
CA GLN A 11 11.99 -5.85 5.80
C GLN A 11 10.81 -6.28 4.94
N CYS A 12 10.17 -5.29 4.35
CA CYS A 12 9.02 -5.42 3.47
C CYS A 12 9.42 -4.89 2.09
N VAL A 13 8.83 -5.46 1.06
CA VAL A 13 8.85 -4.91 -0.30
C VAL A 13 7.44 -4.40 -0.55
N ILE A 14 7.29 -3.10 -0.75
CA ILE A 14 6.00 -2.46 -1.01
C ILE A 14 5.94 -1.94 -2.44
N ARG A 15 4.75 -1.97 -3.03
CA ARG A 15 4.40 -1.35 -4.30
C ARG A 15 3.55 -0.13 -4.01
N VAL A 16 4.00 1.03 -4.46
CA VAL A 16 3.32 2.31 -4.23
C VAL A 16 3.38 3.16 -5.49
N VAL A 17 2.26 3.79 -5.85
CA VAL A 17 2.23 4.76 -6.94
C VAL A 17 2.80 6.07 -6.42
N GLU A 18 3.83 6.59 -7.07
CA GLU A 18 4.55 7.78 -6.61
C GLU A 18 3.64 9.02 -6.59
N GLY A 19 2.71 9.12 -7.54
CA GLY A 19 1.67 10.14 -7.58
C GLY A 19 0.70 10.10 -6.39
N ALA A 20 0.62 8.97 -5.67
CA ALA A 20 -0.20 8.84 -4.47
C ALA A 20 0.45 9.45 -3.22
N LEU A 21 1.71 9.92 -3.28
CA LEU A 21 2.43 10.49 -2.15
C LEU A 21 2.46 12.02 -2.21
N ILE A 22 1.95 12.68 -1.17
CA ILE A 22 2.09 14.12 -0.93
C ILE A 22 3.57 14.48 -0.67
N ASP A 23 4.26 13.65 0.12
CA ASP A 23 5.67 13.81 0.43
C ASP A 23 6.48 12.61 -0.04
N LYS A 24 7.17 12.76 -1.18
CA LYS A 24 8.01 11.72 -1.77
C LYS A 24 9.28 11.44 -0.96
N SER A 25 9.67 12.32 -0.04
CA SER A 25 10.86 12.12 0.78
C SER A 25 10.73 10.93 1.73
N CYS A 26 9.50 10.51 2.06
CA CYS A 26 9.24 9.36 2.92
C CYS A 26 9.78 8.04 2.34
N ILE A 27 9.94 7.96 1.01
CA ILE A 27 10.51 6.78 0.34
C ILE A 27 11.92 7.02 -0.22
N ALA A 28 12.38 8.28 -0.30
CA ALA A 28 13.59 8.67 -1.03
C ALA A 28 14.89 8.02 -0.53
N ASN A 29 14.98 7.69 0.75
CA ASN A 29 16.18 7.11 1.36
C ASN A 29 16.21 5.56 1.31
N PHE A 30 15.19 4.95 0.72
CA PHE A 30 15.08 3.50 0.62
C PHE A 30 15.45 3.02 -0.79
N PRO A 31 15.92 1.77 -0.95
CA PRO A 31 16.11 1.17 -2.26
C PRO A 31 14.78 1.15 -3.04
N GLN A 32 14.79 1.65 -4.27
CA GLN A 32 13.60 1.74 -5.13
C GLN A 32 13.86 1.12 -6.50
N LYS A 33 12.81 0.58 -7.10
CA LYS A 33 12.78 0.09 -8.47
C LYS A 33 11.49 0.55 -9.15
N VAL A 34 11.61 1.19 -10.31
CA VAL A 34 10.46 1.53 -11.13
C VAL A 34 9.89 0.26 -11.77
N LEU A 35 8.62 -0.04 -11.51
CA LEU A 35 7.91 -1.17 -12.12
C LEU A 35 7.18 -0.75 -13.40
N GLN A 36 6.58 0.43 -13.39
CA GLN A 36 5.77 0.95 -14.49
C GLN A 36 5.79 2.48 -14.48
N ILE A 37 5.75 3.08 -15.68
CA ILE A 37 5.54 4.53 -15.87
C ILE A 37 4.15 4.71 -16.50
N PHE A 38 3.33 5.58 -15.91
CA PHE A 38 1.99 5.89 -16.40
C PHE A 38 2.06 7.06 -17.37
N ALA A 39 2.34 6.77 -18.65
CA ALA A 39 2.53 7.80 -19.68
C ALA A 39 1.27 8.63 -19.96
N ASP A 40 0.08 8.04 -19.77
CA ASP A 40 -1.20 8.64 -20.13
C ASP A 40 -1.89 9.39 -18.96
N ASP A 41 -1.38 9.25 -17.72
CA ASP A 41 -1.90 9.97 -16.55
C ASP A 41 -0.76 10.62 -15.73
N PRO A 42 -0.50 11.92 -15.92
CA PRO A 42 0.58 12.61 -15.23
C PRO A 42 0.38 12.70 -13.72
N ASN A 43 -0.83 12.45 -13.20
CA ASN A 43 -1.08 12.46 -11.77
C ASN A 43 -0.54 11.21 -11.07
N TRP A 44 -0.29 10.12 -11.81
CA TRP A 44 0.15 8.84 -11.26
C TRP A 44 1.68 8.71 -11.31
N ASN A 45 2.30 9.30 -12.32
CA ASN A 45 3.73 9.28 -12.62
C ASN A 45 4.29 7.85 -12.82
N GLN A 46 4.59 7.13 -11.74
CA GLN A 46 5.20 5.80 -11.81
C GLN A 46 4.79 4.91 -10.62
N LEU A 47 4.72 3.60 -10.87
CA LEU A 47 4.61 2.57 -9.85
C LEU A 47 6.01 2.17 -9.40
N LEU A 48 6.27 2.31 -8.10
CA LEU A 48 7.55 2.02 -7.47
C LEU A 48 7.45 0.78 -6.59
N GLU A 49 8.46 -0.08 -6.67
CA GLU A 49 8.77 -1.11 -5.69
C GLU A 49 9.83 -0.55 -4.73
N VAL A 50 9.54 -0.51 -3.44
CA VAL A 50 10.41 0.10 -2.42
C VAL A 50 10.65 -0.89 -1.29
N GLN A 51 11.90 -1.04 -0.87
CA GLN A 51 12.25 -1.90 0.26
C GLN A 51 12.34 -1.09 1.56
N VAL A 52 11.45 -1.36 2.51
CA VAL A 52 11.33 -0.59 3.77
C VAL A 52 11.16 -1.50 4.98
N PRO A 53 11.56 -1.08 6.19
CA PRO A 53 11.16 -1.76 7.41
C PRO A 53 9.66 -1.58 7.67
N PHE A 54 9.01 -2.58 8.26
CA PHE A 54 7.56 -2.58 8.55
C PHE A 54 7.11 -1.33 9.34
N SER A 55 7.95 -0.85 10.26
CA SER A 55 7.70 0.40 11.01
C SER A 55 7.47 1.64 10.15
N GLN A 56 8.01 1.68 8.92
CA GLN A 56 7.89 2.84 8.03
C GLN A 56 6.58 2.87 7.24
N ILE A 57 5.84 1.75 7.20
CA ILE A 57 4.56 1.67 6.48
C ILE A 57 3.56 2.71 7.03
N LYS A 58 3.56 2.95 8.35
CA LYS A 58 2.71 3.99 8.94
C LYS A 58 3.09 5.41 8.53
N GLU A 59 4.38 5.69 8.35
CA GLU A 59 4.83 7.00 7.90
C GLU A 59 4.50 7.21 6.42
N ILE A 60 4.62 6.15 5.61
CA ILE A 60 4.22 6.18 4.20
C ILE A 60 2.70 6.35 4.08
N GLN A 61 1.88 5.69 4.90
CA GLN A 61 0.43 5.91 4.94
C GLN A 61 0.04 7.37 5.22
N LYS A 62 0.76 8.05 6.12
CA LYS A 62 0.53 9.47 6.43
C LYS A 62 0.94 10.39 5.29
N ALA A 63 1.92 9.97 4.50
CA ALA A 63 2.40 10.70 3.34
C ALA A 63 1.54 10.48 2.09
N MET A 64 0.52 9.60 2.15
CA MET A 64 -0.40 9.37 1.04
C MET A 64 -1.43 10.50 0.89
N ILE A 65 -1.90 10.71 -0.34
CA ILE A 65 -3.01 11.61 -0.65
C ILE A 65 -4.24 11.18 0.15
N LYS A 66 -4.85 12.18 0.80
CA LYS A 66 -6.04 12.01 1.63
C LYS A 66 -7.24 11.64 0.76
N HIS A 67 -8.12 10.81 1.30
CA HIS A 67 -9.38 10.47 0.65
C HIS A 67 -10.16 11.77 0.35
N TYR A 68 -10.67 11.90 -0.88
CA TYR A 68 -11.37 13.08 -1.42
C TYR A 68 -10.56 14.37 -1.71
N GLU A 69 -9.24 14.42 -1.48
CA GLU A 69 -8.43 15.64 -1.74
C GLU A 69 -7.55 15.58 -3.01
N GLY A 70 -7.45 14.42 -3.67
CA GLY A 70 -6.70 14.23 -4.91
C GLY A 70 -7.32 13.17 -5.82
N PRO A 71 -6.62 12.66 -6.86
CA PRO A 71 -7.11 11.51 -7.62
C PRO A 71 -7.40 10.35 -6.67
N SER A 72 -8.37 9.48 -7.01
CA SER A 72 -9.05 8.50 -6.16
C SER A 72 -8.19 7.92 -5.01
N PRO A 73 -8.77 7.72 -3.82
CA PRO A 73 -8.06 7.23 -2.63
C PRO A 73 -7.16 6.03 -2.91
N TRP A 74 -5.96 6.06 -2.34
CA TRP A 74 -4.90 5.13 -2.68
C TRP A 74 -4.59 4.17 -1.55
N TYR A 75 -4.22 2.96 -1.96
CA TYR A 75 -3.60 1.95 -1.11
C TYR A 75 -2.21 1.64 -1.66
N MET A 76 -1.35 1.10 -0.81
CA MET A 76 -0.15 0.37 -1.21
C MET A 76 -0.30 -1.08 -0.81
N ASP A 77 0.41 -1.94 -1.51
CA ASP A 77 0.51 -3.35 -1.16
C ASP A 77 1.96 -3.81 -1.16
N GLY A 78 2.20 -5.07 -0.82
CA GLY A 78 3.53 -5.61 -0.78
C GLY A 78 3.59 -6.96 -0.10
N TRP A 79 4.81 -7.37 0.25
CA TRP A 79 5.06 -8.61 0.96
C TRP A 79 6.29 -8.52 1.85
N LEU A 80 6.45 -9.45 2.79
CA LEU A 80 7.68 -9.59 3.55
C LEU A 80 8.83 -9.99 2.63
N ALA A 81 9.98 -9.32 2.74
CA ALA A 81 11.14 -9.55 1.85
C ALA A 81 11.63 -11.02 1.89
N ASN A 82 11.49 -11.67 3.05
CA ASN A 82 11.89 -13.06 3.28
C ASN A 82 10.72 -14.06 3.15
N ASP A 83 9.49 -13.58 2.96
CA ASP A 83 8.28 -14.42 2.86
C ASP A 83 7.24 -13.76 1.95
N ARG A 84 7.29 -14.11 0.66
CA ARG A 84 6.37 -13.59 -0.36
C ARG A 84 4.92 -14.05 -0.17
N ASP A 85 4.68 -15.04 0.69
CA ASP A 85 3.33 -15.50 1.01
C ASP A 85 2.68 -14.63 2.09
N THR A 86 3.45 -13.82 2.82
CA THR A 86 2.91 -12.82 3.73
C THR A 86 2.72 -11.51 2.99
N VAL A 87 1.46 -11.21 2.67
CA VAL A 87 1.03 -10.01 1.94
C VAL A 87 0.72 -8.89 2.93
N ILE A 88 1.05 -7.67 2.52
CA ILE A 88 0.80 -6.45 3.27
C ILE A 88 -0.06 -5.55 2.37
N CYS A 89 -1.14 -4.99 2.91
CA CYS A 89 -1.96 -3.98 2.24
C CYS A 89 -2.22 -2.83 3.20
N ALA A 90 -2.00 -1.59 2.77
CA ALA A 90 -2.13 -0.42 3.61
C ALA A 90 -2.83 0.72 2.87
N PHE A 91 -3.90 1.24 3.48
CA PHE A 91 -4.69 2.36 2.95
C PHE A 91 -4.17 3.69 3.50
N GLY A 92 -4.32 4.80 2.76
CA GLY A 92 -3.91 6.12 3.24
C GLY A 92 -4.48 6.46 4.64
N ALA A 93 -3.73 7.20 5.46
CA ALA A 93 -4.08 7.48 6.85
C ALA A 93 -5.36 8.32 7.03
N ASP A 94 -5.81 8.99 5.96
CA ASP A 94 -7.01 9.80 5.93
C ASP A 94 -8.05 9.16 5.01
N ASP A 95 -8.33 7.87 5.22
CA ASP A 95 -9.43 7.10 4.60
C ASP A 95 -10.78 7.29 5.32
N GLY A 96 -10.88 8.29 6.19
CA GLY A 96 -12.01 8.52 7.11
C GLY A 96 -12.00 7.64 8.37
N GLU A 97 -11.04 6.74 8.54
CA GLU A 97 -10.91 5.84 9.71
C GLU A 97 -9.50 5.79 10.33
N GLY A 98 -8.58 6.63 9.87
CA GLY A 98 -7.21 6.70 10.40
C GLY A 98 -6.22 5.76 9.70
N GLY A 99 -6.58 5.19 8.55
CA GLY A 99 -5.78 4.24 7.79
C GLY A 99 -5.82 2.83 8.37
N ARG A 100 -5.90 1.82 7.50
CA ARG A 100 -5.79 0.41 7.90
C ARG A 100 -4.60 -0.27 7.24
N ILE A 101 -3.86 -1.05 8.03
CA ILE A 101 -2.82 -1.96 7.56
C ILE A 101 -3.30 -3.38 7.81
N TYR A 102 -3.30 -4.18 6.75
CA TYR A 102 -3.60 -5.60 6.78
C TYR A 102 -2.32 -6.38 6.51
N VAL A 103 -2.10 -7.44 7.29
CA VAL A 103 -1.03 -8.41 7.08
C VAL A 103 -1.67 -9.79 7.11
N PHE A 104 -1.52 -10.54 6.03
CA PHE A 104 -2.23 -11.81 5.84
C PHE A 104 -1.47 -12.76 4.92
N LYS A 105 -1.87 -14.03 4.90
CA LYS A 105 -1.30 -15.02 3.99
C LYS A 105 -1.96 -14.93 2.61
N ARG A 106 -1.19 -15.09 1.54
CA ARG A 106 -1.63 -14.99 0.15
C ARG A 106 -2.81 -15.92 -0.18
N ASP A 107 -2.90 -17.06 0.49
CA ASP A 107 -3.99 -18.05 0.32
C ASP A 107 -5.23 -17.76 1.20
N ASP A 108 -5.17 -16.76 2.08
CA ASP A 108 -6.30 -16.33 2.90
C ASP A 108 -7.31 -15.50 2.10
N LYS A 109 -8.12 -16.23 1.34
CA LYS A 109 -9.21 -15.67 0.52
C LYS A 109 -10.22 -14.87 1.34
N LYS A 110 -10.39 -15.19 2.63
CA LYS A 110 -11.36 -14.50 3.47
C LYS A 110 -10.86 -13.09 3.77
N THR A 111 -9.62 -12.96 4.22
CA THR A 111 -9.00 -11.66 4.49
C THR A 111 -8.88 -10.84 3.20
N TYR A 112 -8.53 -11.46 2.06
CA TYR A 112 -8.54 -10.77 0.77
C TYR A 112 -9.91 -10.17 0.42
N GLN A 113 -10.99 -10.93 0.60
CA GLN A 113 -12.34 -10.43 0.36
C GLN A 113 -12.70 -9.28 1.31
N GLU A 114 -12.35 -9.39 2.60
CA GLU A 114 -12.57 -8.32 3.59
C GLU A 114 -11.83 -7.03 3.20
N ILE A 115 -10.60 -7.12 2.71
CA ILE A 115 -9.81 -5.97 2.23
C ILE A 115 -10.43 -5.38 0.96
N THR A 116 -10.87 -6.24 0.04
CA THR A 116 -11.52 -5.82 -1.21
C THR A 116 -12.80 -5.06 -0.93
N ASP A 117 -13.64 -5.57 -0.03
CA ASP A 117 -14.89 -4.91 0.38
C ASP A 117 -14.59 -3.57 1.07
N TYR A 118 -13.53 -3.51 1.88
CA TYR A 118 -13.09 -2.26 2.51
C TYR A 118 -12.64 -1.24 1.47
N ALA A 119 -11.80 -1.61 0.52
CA ALA A 119 -11.34 -0.73 -0.56
C ALA A 119 -12.50 -0.18 -1.39
N ILE A 120 -13.49 -1.03 -1.74
CA ILE A 120 -14.71 -0.61 -2.45
C ILE A 120 -15.52 0.39 -1.60
N SER A 121 -15.61 0.19 -0.28
CA SER A 121 -16.27 1.14 0.63
C SER A 121 -15.59 2.51 0.69
N LYS A 122 -14.33 2.57 0.23
CA LYS A 122 -13.52 3.77 0.10
C LYS A 122 -13.47 4.26 -1.35
N ASP A 123 -14.39 3.88 -2.23
CA ASP A 123 -14.45 4.32 -3.63
C ASP A 123 -13.23 3.91 -4.49
N ILE A 124 -12.49 2.88 -4.08
CA ILE A 124 -11.42 2.28 -4.89
C ILE A 124 -12.05 1.27 -5.85
N PRO A 125 -11.92 1.43 -7.19
CA PRO A 125 -12.51 0.49 -8.14
C PRO A 125 -11.90 -0.90 -7.98
N LYS A 126 -12.75 -1.94 -8.10
CA LYS A 126 -12.33 -3.33 -7.86
C LYS A 126 -11.20 -3.78 -8.79
N GLU A 127 -11.22 -3.31 -10.03
CA GLU A 127 -10.19 -3.55 -11.04
C GLU A 127 -8.82 -2.99 -10.68
N GLN A 128 -8.74 -2.05 -9.74
CA GLN A 128 -7.48 -1.51 -9.22
C GLN A 128 -6.96 -2.27 -7.99
N ILE A 129 -7.75 -3.22 -7.45
CA ILE A 129 -7.42 -4.03 -6.27
C ILE A 129 -6.69 -5.31 -6.73
N ASP A 130 -5.41 -5.17 -7.07
CA ASP A 130 -4.60 -6.23 -7.68
C ASP A 130 -3.28 -6.47 -6.92
N PHE A 131 -3.39 -7.19 -5.80
CA PHE A 131 -2.27 -7.47 -4.89
C PHE A 131 -2.09 -8.93 -4.49
N LEU A 132 -2.66 -9.88 -5.25
CA LEU A 132 -2.45 -11.32 -5.09
C LEU A 132 -1.76 -11.97 -6.30
#